data_AF-A0A2S2R2D7-F1
#
_entry.id   AF-A0A2S2R2D7-F1
#
_cell.length_a   1.000
_cell.length_b   1.000
_cell.length_c   1.000
_cell.angle_alpha   90.00
_cell.angle_beta   90.00
_cell.angle_gamma   90.00
#
_symmetry.space_group_name_H-M   'P 1'
#
loop_
_entity.id
_entity.type
_entity.pdbx_description
1 polymer ?
#
loop_
_entity_poly.entity_id
_entity_poly.type
_entity_poly.pdbx_seq_one_letter_code
_entity_poly.pdbx_strand_id
1 'polypeptide(L)'
;MESMPSEKNKTILIIKGYKFRFHKMLQGEVQRWTCCKNSCKCYFKLFSDNVMLKNCNEHNHEKCDEKILNRQKISNAVKRKAVDDVSIRSSTIFTGTNKKLQ
;
A
#
# COMPACT_ATOMS: atom_id res chain seq x y z
N MET A 1 1.03 10.71 9.77
CA MET A 1 0.25 10.13 8.65
C MET A 1 0.61 8.66 8.60
N GLU A 2 -0.36 7.76 8.71
CA GLU A 2 -0.04 6.34 8.63
C GLU A 2 -0.12 5.87 7.18
N SER A 3 0.84 5.05 6.77
CA SER A 3 0.80 4.36 5.49
C SER A 3 0.72 2.86 5.71
N MET A 4 0.01 2.17 4.82
CA MET A 4 0.05 0.73 4.74
C MET A 4 0.13 0.32 3.27
N PRO A 5 0.86 -0.74 2.94
CA PRO A 5 0.86 -1.27 1.60
C PRO A 5 -0.40 -2.10 1.34
N SER A 6 -0.91 -2.02 0.11
CA SER A 6 -2.01 -2.82 -0.42
C SER A 6 -1.57 -4.28 -0.65
N GLU A 7 -2.53 -5.16 -0.96
CA GLU A 7 -2.24 -6.54 -1.39
C GLU A 7 -1.36 -6.58 -2.64
N LYS A 8 -1.50 -5.60 -3.54
CA LYS A 8 -0.66 -5.44 -4.74
C LYS A 8 0.61 -4.61 -4.48
N ASN A 9 1.04 -4.49 -3.23
CA ASN A 9 2.21 -3.70 -2.81
C ASN A 9 2.18 -2.20 -3.14
N LYS A 10 1.00 -1.64 -3.44
CA LYS A 10 0.80 -0.19 -3.64
C LYS A 10 0.57 0.52 -2.32
N THR A 11 1.19 1.67 -2.10
CA THR A 11 1.00 2.46 -0.87
C THR A 11 -0.43 2.98 -0.74
N ILE A 12 -1.02 2.78 0.43
CA ILE A 12 -2.31 3.33 0.86
C ILE A 12 -2.05 4.24 2.07
N LEU A 13 -2.60 5.44 2.04
CA LEU A 13 -2.51 6.39 3.15
C LEU A 13 -3.78 6.33 4.00
N ILE A 14 -3.62 6.34 5.31
CA ILE A 14 -4.71 6.38 6.28
C ILE A 14 -4.70 7.76 6.95
N ILE A 15 -5.79 8.51 6.74
CA ILE A 15 -5.95 9.86 7.29
C ILE A 15 -7.31 9.92 7.98
N LYS A 16 -7.32 10.17 9.29
CA LYS A 16 -8.55 10.29 10.09
C LYS A 16 -9.52 9.10 9.92
N GLY A 17 -8.99 7.88 9.74
CA GLY A 17 -9.78 6.65 9.55
C GLY A 17 -10.23 6.38 8.10
N TYR A 18 -9.84 7.23 7.15
CA TYR A 18 -10.14 7.06 5.73
C TYR A 18 -8.93 6.57 4.95
N LYS A 19 -9.15 5.65 4.02
CA LYS A 19 -8.13 5.09 3.12
C LYS A 19 -8.06 5.88 1.83
N PHE A 20 -6.85 6.24 1.44
CA PHE A 20 -6.55 6.93 0.19
C PHE A 20 -5.52 6.16 -0.61
N ARG A 21 -5.76 6.08 -1.92
CA ARG A 21 -4.86 5.48 -2.89
C ARG A 21 -4.23 6.55 -3.76
N PHE A 22 -3.01 6.31 -4.19
CA PHE A 22 -2.38 7.14 -5.19
C PHE A 22 -3.18 7.05 -6.49
N HIS A 23 -3.51 8.20 -7.07
CA HIS A 23 -4.22 8.28 -8.34
C HIS A 23 -3.28 8.67 -9.47
N LYS A 24 -2.65 9.85 -9.39
CA LYS A 24 -1.68 10.31 -10.40
C LYS A 24 -0.78 11.43 -9.88
N MET A 25 0.35 11.63 -10.55
CA MET A 25 1.13 12.86 -10.45
C MET A 25 0.50 13.95 -11.30
N LEU A 26 0.46 15.17 -10.77
CA LEU A 26 0.11 16.39 -11.47
C LEU A 26 1.39 17.18 -11.79
N GLN A 27 1.25 18.23 -12.59
CA GLN A 27 2.33 19.16 -12.91
C GLN A 27 2.87 19.82 -11.62
N GLY A 28 4.18 20.02 -11.54
CA GLY A 28 4.85 20.59 -10.37
C GLY A 28 5.01 19.61 -9.20
N GLU A 29 5.23 18.31 -9.48
CA GLU A 29 5.48 17.27 -8.47
C GLU A 29 4.37 17.09 -7.43
N VAL A 30 3.13 17.47 -7.78
CA VAL A 30 1.98 17.36 -6.88
C VAL A 30 1.30 16.01 -7.01
N GLN A 31 1.31 15.20 -5.96
CA GLN A 31 0.66 13.90 -5.94
C GLN A 31 -0.82 14.04 -5.62
N ARG A 32 -1.68 13.50 -6.48
CA ARG A 32 -3.12 13.41 -6.23
C ARG A 32 -3.47 12.04 -5.65
N TRP A 33 -4.11 12.07 -4.49
CA TRP A 33 -4.57 10.89 -3.76
C TRP A 33 -6.10 10.91 -3.65
N THR A 34 -6.76 9.80 -3.96
CA THR A 34 -8.23 9.69 -3.95
C THR A 34 -8.67 8.66 -2.93
N CYS A 35 -9.89 8.80 -2.41
CA CYS A 35 -10.45 7.80 -1.51
C CYS A 35 -10.51 6.44 -2.19
N CYS A 36 -10.25 5.37 -1.44
CA CYS A 36 -10.33 4.00 -1.96
C CYS A 36 -11.77 3.56 -2.27
N LYS A 37 -12.80 4.21 -1.71
CA LYS A 37 -14.20 3.89 -1.95
C LYS A 37 -14.66 4.54 -3.26
N ASN A 38 -15.13 3.75 -4.23
CA ASN A 38 -15.55 4.26 -5.55
C ASN A 38 -16.71 5.26 -5.49
N SER A 39 -17.61 5.14 -4.51
CA SER A 39 -18.71 6.09 -4.31
C SER A 39 -18.23 7.43 -3.76
N CYS A 40 -17.00 7.51 -3.25
CA CYS A 40 -16.45 8.67 -2.59
C CYS A 40 -15.61 9.51 -3.55
N LYS A 41 -15.99 10.79 -3.71
CA LYS A 41 -15.26 11.75 -4.54
C LYS A 41 -14.20 12.54 -3.77
N CYS A 42 -13.90 12.17 -2.52
CA CYS A 42 -12.87 12.82 -1.71
C CYS A 42 -11.49 12.57 -2.29
N TYR A 43 -10.70 13.64 -2.38
CA TYR A 43 -9.30 13.57 -2.75
C TYR A 43 -8.50 14.65 -2.02
N PHE A 44 -7.19 14.46 -1.95
CA PHE A 44 -6.26 15.48 -1.50
C PHE A 44 -5.05 15.54 -2.42
N LYS A 45 -4.31 16.64 -2.33
CA LYS A 45 -3.06 16.86 -3.04
C LYS A 45 -1.92 16.87 -2.02
N LEU A 46 -0.82 16.19 -2.33
CA LEU A 46 0.40 16.15 -1.54
C LEU A 46 1.51 16.79 -2.36
N PHE A 47 2.17 17.81 -1.82
CA PHE A 47 3.30 18.48 -2.42
C PHE A 47 4.63 17.86 -1.95
N SER A 48 5.72 18.12 -2.69
CA SER A 48 7.08 17.66 -2.35
C SER A 48 7.51 18.07 -0.94
N ASP A 49 7.03 19.22 -0.46
CA ASP A 49 7.30 19.75 0.89
C ASP A 49 6.51 19.04 2.01
N ASN A 50 5.88 17.90 1.71
CA ASN A 50 4.94 17.18 2.59
C ASN A 50 3.71 18.00 3.02
N VAL A 51 3.47 19.15 2.38
CA VAL A 51 2.28 19.96 2.60
C VAL A 51 1.08 19.25 1.98
N MET A 52 0.04 19.03 2.77
CA MET A 52 -1.20 18.39 2.31
C MET A 52 -2.28 19.44 2.08
N LEU A 53 -2.65 19.68 0.82
CA LEU A 53 -3.79 20.51 0.48
C LEU A 53 -5.05 19.63 0.36
N LYS A 54 -5.97 19.83 1.31
CA LYS A 54 -7.21 19.07 1.41
C LYS A 54 -8.31 19.73 0.56
N ASN A 55 -8.55 19.22 -0.65
CA ASN A 55 -9.68 19.61 -1.49
C ASN A 55 -10.84 18.59 -1.41
N CYS A 56 -11.06 17.97 -0.24
CA CYS A 56 -12.10 16.97 -0.12
C CYS A 56 -13.49 17.64 -0.05
N ASN A 57 -14.40 17.22 -0.95
CA ASN A 57 -15.82 17.25 -0.61
C ASN A 57 -16.04 16.29 0.57
N GLU A 58 -17.08 16.43 1.37
CA GLU A 58 -17.29 15.56 2.54
C GLU A 58 -17.35 14.07 2.15
N HIS A 59 -16.89 13.19 3.05
CA HIS A 59 -16.98 11.74 2.82
C HIS A 59 -18.44 11.31 2.92
N ASN A 60 -18.97 10.74 1.83
CA ASN A 60 -20.32 10.15 1.81
C ASN A 60 -20.38 8.73 2.40
N HIS A 61 -19.41 8.38 3.24
CA HIS A 61 -19.35 7.08 3.86
C HIS A 61 -18.64 7.17 5.22
N GLU A 62 -18.95 6.21 6.06
CA GLU A 62 -18.32 6.07 7.37
C GLU A 62 -16.83 5.74 7.25
N LYS A 63 -16.12 6.05 8.33
CA LYS A 63 -14.70 5.69 8.49
C LYS A 63 -14.56 4.17 8.47
N CYS A 64 -13.38 3.68 8.08
CA CYS A 64 -13.10 2.27 8.29
C CYS A 64 -12.94 2.00 9.79
N ASP A 65 -13.54 0.91 10.25
CA ASP A 65 -13.31 0.39 11.60
C ASP A 65 -11.81 0.15 11.81
N GLU A 66 -11.28 0.70 12.90
CA GLU A 66 -9.89 0.58 13.30
C GLU A 66 -9.47 -0.88 13.48
N LYS A 67 -10.38 -1.74 13.96
CA LYS A 67 -10.12 -3.18 14.10
C LYS A 67 -9.83 -3.83 12.74
N ILE A 68 -10.61 -3.44 11.71
CA ILE A 68 -10.43 -3.95 10.35
C ILE A 68 -9.09 -3.44 9.77
N LEU A 69 -8.75 -2.17 10.01
CA LEU A 69 -7.48 -1.60 9.58
C LEU A 69 -6.29 -2.29 10.25
N ASN A 70 -6.35 -2.54 11.56
CA ASN A 70 -5.29 -3.22 12.31
C ASN A 70 -5.13 -4.67 11.85
N ARG A 71 -6.23 -5.41 11.66
CA ARG A 71 -6.18 -6.75 11.07
C ARG A 71 -5.53 -6.75 9.70
N GLN A 72 -5.84 -5.75 8.86
CA GLN A 72 -5.26 -5.63 7.53
C GLN A 72 -3.75 -5.34 7.59
N LYS A 73 -3.30 -4.45 8.49
CA LYS A 73 -1.87 -4.20 8.74
C LYS A 73 -1.13 -5.48 9.12
N ILE A 74 -1.66 -6.23 10.10
CA ILE A 74 -1.06 -7.48 10.58
C ILE A 74 -1.02 -8.53 9.46
N SER A 75 -2.14 -8.75 8.77
CA SER A 75 -2.20 -9.74 7.68
C SER A 75 -1.23 -9.41 6.54
N ASN A 76 -1.12 -8.14 6.16
CA ASN A 76 -0.19 -7.71 5.12
C ASN A 76 1.28 -7.89 5.57
N ALA A 77 1.59 -7.67 6.84
CA ALA A 77 2.93 -7.92 7.38
C ALA A 77 3.29 -9.41 7.36
N VAL A 78 2.38 -10.28 7.83
CA VAL A 78 2.59 -11.74 7.87
C VAL A 78 2.75 -12.32 6.46
N LYS A 79 1.90 -11.90 5.50
CA LYS A 79 2.00 -12.35 4.11
C LYS A 79 3.36 -12.03 3.48
N ARG A 80 3.96 -10.88 3.80
CA ARG A 80 5.31 -10.54 3.29
C ARG A 80 6.38 -11.42 3.88
N LYS A 81 6.38 -11.60 5.20
CA LYS A 81 7.35 -12.49 5.87
C LYS A 81 7.32 -13.89 5.27
N ALA A 82 6.13 -14.42 4.99
CA ALA A 82 5.99 -15.72 4.34
C ALA A 82 6.54 -15.75 2.89
N VAL A 83 6.32 -14.70 2.10
CA VAL A 83 6.87 -14.62 0.72
C VAL A 83 8.40 -14.51 0.74
N ASP A 84 8.94 -13.70 1.64
CA ASP A 84 10.39 -13.53 1.79
C ASP A 84 11.05 -14.85 2.23
N ASP A 85 10.46 -15.56 3.21
CA ASP A 85 10.95 -16.86 3.68
C ASP A 85 10.92 -17.95 2.58
N VAL A 86 9.88 -17.96 1.73
CA VAL A 86 9.81 -18.88 0.57
C VAL A 86 10.86 -18.52 -0.49
N SER A 87 11.10 -17.23 -0.74
CA SER A 87 12.08 -16.78 -1.72
C SER A 87 13.52 -17.12 -1.33
N ILE A 88 13.83 -17.23 -0.03
CA ILE A 88 15.15 -17.65 0.45
C ILE A 88 15.37 -19.15 0.22
N ARG A 89 14.31 -19.97 0.24
CA ARG A 89 14.42 -21.44 0.13
C ARG A 89 14.59 -21.94 -1.31
N SER A 90 14.24 -21.14 -2.33
CA SER A 90 14.38 -21.54 -3.74
C SER A 90 15.78 -21.34 -4.32
N SER A 91 16.60 -20.44 -3.75
CA SER A 91 17.95 -20.15 -4.27
C SER A 91 18.98 -21.24 -3.93
N THR A 92 18.68 -22.16 -3.01
CA THR A 92 19.59 -23.27 -2.65
C THR A 92 19.47 -24.50 -3.56
N ILE A 93 18.41 -24.61 -4.37
CA ILE A 93 18.09 -25.85 -5.11
C ILE A 93 18.87 -25.97 -6.45
N PHE A 94 19.53 -24.92 -6.94
CA PHE A 94 20.26 -24.94 -8.22
C PHE A 94 21.73 -25.39 -8.16
N THR A 95 22.12 -26.24 -7.21
CA THR A 95 23.48 -26.85 -7.21
C THR A 95 23.47 -28.36 -7.02
N GLY A 96 22.67 -29.06 -7.82
CA GLY A 96 22.86 -30.49 -8.09
C GLY A 96 23.75 -30.70 -9.30
N THR A 97 25.07 -30.54 -9.13
CA THR A 97 26.05 -30.84 -10.18
C THR A 97 25.98 -32.32 -10.57
N ASN A 98 25.45 -32.59 -11.77
CA ASN A 98 25.56 -33.90 -12.40
C ASN A 98 26.97 -34.01 -13.02
N LYS A 99 28.00 -34.24 -12.19
CA LYS A 99 29.32 -34.67 -12.67
C LYS A 99 29.27 -36.19 -12.88
N LYS A 100 28.79 -36.60 -14.06
CA LYS A 100 29.26 -37.84 -14.69
C LYS A 100 30.62 -37.52 -15.33
N LEU A 101 31.70 -38.09 -14.82
CA LEU A 101 32.85 -38.47 -15.64
C LEU A 101 33.77 -39.45 -14.89
N GLN A 102 33.96 -40.61 -15.53
CA GLN A 102 34.92 -41.70 -15.34
C GLN A 102 34.77 -42.60 -14.10
#